data_AF-Q9W2C9-F1
#
_entry.id   AF-Q9W2C9-F1
#
_cell.length_a   1.000
_cell.length_b   1.000
_cell.length_c   1.000
_cell.angle_alpha   90.00
_cell.angle_beta   90.00
_cell.angle_gamma   90.00
#
_symmetry.space_group_name_H-M   'P 1'
#
loop_
_entity.id
_entity.type
_entity.pdbx_description
1 polymer ?
#
loop_
_entity_poly.entity_id
_entity_poly.type
_entity_poly.pdbx_seq_one_letter_code
_entity_poly.pdbx_strand_id
1 'polypeptide(L)'
;MCAIEDRKVLKMGLTLVCLTLLAIHMADAVVQHRSLEDARQERQRLVHRYTKVLNKEEGAIRLVGGDNEYEGNIEVLHNGKWGAVCDDEWDSTEADIVCRQLGFPGMRRYTRSGFFGPARRRFWMDNLFCEGHEQELVDCHFEGWGENDCEPGEAAGVVCYPPENALIPMATPIIRDEDLPKYPIHSRSRLYVRLRGGRSRIEGRVEVSLDGGRWGSVCADGWSLLEANVVCRQLGLGYASEAFQTDFFGGFNVSRPVLSGSECYGNETELADCLHHDASQGIISCHGNRQHVAAVICDYIAPDLVVDYLEIEQTAHLEDRPMLLMQCAMEENCVANEAYQIQRDDPHWRYRSRRLLKFTAAAINAGNADFRPFKEKSQWEWHMCHMHFHSMEVFATFDIFNLRGIKVAQGHKASFCLEDSNCLPGVAKKYNCANYGDQGISINCSDVYLYNLDCQWVDVTDLIPGTYVLKIAINPEFKVAEMNYDNNAAICDLIYTANFARVQNCQLGRP
;
A
#
# COMPACT_ATOMS: atom_id res chain seq x y z
N MET A 1 20.93 -64.76 -55.99
CA MET A 1 20.03 -63.64 -56.37
C MET A 1 19.39 -62.92 -55.18
N CYS A 2 19.70 -63.24 -53.92
CA CYS A 2 19.06 -62.63 -52.73
C CYS A 2 19.88 -61.52 -52.04
N ALA A 3 20.48 -60.59 -52.77
CA ALA A 3 21.23 -59.47 -52.15
C ALA A 3 20.79 -58.07 -52.62
N ILE A 4 19.76 -57.97 -53.47
CA ILE A 4 19.26 -56.68 -53.99
C ILE A 4 18.02 -56.19 -53.23
N GLU A 5 17.36 -57.03 -52.43
CA GLU A 5 16.16 -56.64 -51.68
C GLU A 5 16.45 -55.81 -50.43
N ASP A 6 17.56 -56.04 -49.71
CA ASP A 6 17.87 -55.31 -48.47
C ASP A 6 18.10 -53.81 -48.68
N ARG A 7 18.66 -53.42 -49.84
CA ARG A 7 18.98 -52.01 -50.12
C ARG A 7 17.75 -51.14 -50.36
N LYS A 8 16.62 -51.74 -50.79
CA LYS A 8 15.35 -51.02 -50.95
C LYS A 8 14.66 -50.81 -49.60
N VAL A 9 14.69 -51.81 -48.71
CA VAL A 9 14.10 -51.70 -47.37
C VAL A 9 14.82 -50.63 -46.54
N LEU A 10 16.16 -50.59 -46.58
CA LEU A 10 16.93 -49.57 -45.85
C LEU A 10 16.67 -48.14 -46.35
N LYS A 11 16.54 -47.96 -47.68
CA LYS A 11 16.18 -46.65 -48.26
C LYS A 11 14.77 -46.22 -47.85
N MET A 12 13.81 -47.15 -47.85
CA MET A 12 12.43 -46.86 -47.48
C MET A 12 12.32 -46.49 -45.99
N GLY A 13 13.06 -47.20 -45.12
CA GLY A 13 13.19 -46.87 -43.70
C GLY A 13 13.79 -45.49 -43.45
N LEU A 14 14.86 -45.11 -44.15
CA LEU A 14 15.46 -43.78 -44.00
C LEU A 14 14.52 -42.66 -44.44
N THR A 15 13.79 -42.84 -45.54
CA THR A 15 12.78 -41.85 -45.97
C THR A 15 11.65 -41.71 -44.97
N LEU A 16 11.21 -42.80 -44.33
CA LEU A 16 10.14 -42.75 -43.33
C LEU A 16 10.60 -41.98 -42.09
N VAL A 17 11.83 -42.21 -41.62
CA VAL A 17 12.41 -41.49 -40.47
C VAL A 17 12.63 -40.01 -40.79
N CYS A 18 13.10 -39.66 -42.00
CA CYS A 18 13.21 -38.26 -42.40
C CYS A 18 11.85 -37.57 -42.47
N LEU A 19 10.81 -38.25 -42.94
CA LEU A 19 9.45 -37.70 -42.99
C LEU A 19 8.85 -37.52 -41.59
N THR A 20 9.09 -38.45 -40.66
CA THR A 20 8.64 -38.29 -39.28
C THR A 20 9.40 -37.18 -38.56
N LEU A 21 10.72 -37.07 -38.76
CA LEU A 21 11.52 -35.96 -38.21
C LEU A 21 11.11 -34.62 -38.81
N LEU A 22 10.83 -34.54 -40.11
CA LEU A 22 10.27 -33.33 -40.73
C LEU A 22 8.87 -33.02 -40.21
N ALA A 23 8.02 -34.02 -39.97
CA ALA A 23 6.70 -33.81 -39.37
C ALA A 23 6.81 -33.35 -37.92
N ILE A 24 7.77 -33.86 -37.14
CA ILE A 24 8.05 -33.39 -35.77
C ILE A 24 8.60 -31.97 -35.79
N HIS A 25 9.55 -31.65 -36.69
CA HIS A 25 10.07 -30.29 -36.83
C HIS A 25 9.02 -29.31 -37.38
N MET A 26 8.08 -29.76 -38.20
CA MET A 26 6.93 -28.96 -38.66
C MET A 26 5.87 -28.83 -37.55
N ALA A 27 5.75 -29.80 -36.65
CA ALA A 27 4.90 -29.73 -35.45
C ALA A 27 5.49 -28.76 -34.40
N ASP A 28 6.81 -28.75 -34.22
CA ASP A 28 7.52 -27.81 -33.35
C ASP A 28 7.61 -26.40 -33.96
N ALA A 29 7.47 -26.28 -35.30
CA ALA A 29 7.36 -25.01 -36.01
C ALA A 29 5.89 -24.57 -36.23
N VAL A 30 4.93 -25.19 -35.55
CA VAL A 30 3.61 -24.56 -35.34
C VAL A 30 3.83 -23.39 -34.40
N VAL A 31 4.27 -22.27 -34.99
CA VAL A 31 3.91 -20.95 -34.46
C VAL A 31 2.42 -21.03 -34.20
N GLN A 32 2.01 -21.02 -32.93
CA GLN A 32 0.60 -20.94 -32.56
C GLN A 32 0.04 -19.68 -33.24
N HIS A 33 -0.58 -19.86 -34.40
CA HIS A 33 -1.34 -18.80 -35.04
C HIS A 33 -2.50 -18.50 -34.12
N ARG A 34 -2.43 -17.36 -33.41
CA ARG A 34 -3.58 -16.78 -32.70
C ARG A 34 -4.79 -16.82 -33.62
N SER A 35 -5.94 -17.23 -33.11
CA SER A 35 -7.15 -17.22 -33.92
C SER A 35 -7.46 -15.78 -34.34
N LEU A 36 -8.09 -15.61 -35.50
CA LEU A 36 -8.56 -14.29 -35.94
C LEU A 36 -9.49 -13.64 -34.88
N GLU A 37 -10.18 -14.46 -34.11
CA GLU A 37 -11.09 -14.00 -33.05
C GLU A 37 -10.32 -13.43 -31.86
N ASP A 38 -9.25 -14.09 -31.40
CA ASP A 38 -8.38 -13.57 -30.34
C ASP A 38 -7.78 -12.22 -30.75
N ALA A 39 -7.35 -12.09 -32.01
CA ALA A 39 -6.83 -10.84 -32.55
C ALA A 39 -7.89 -9.73 -32.63
N ARG A 40 -9.16 -10.08 -32.89
CA ARG A 40 -10.28 -9.13 -32.89
C ARG A 40 -10.64 -8.67 -31.49
N GLN A 41 -10.73 -9.60 -30.54
CA GLN A 41 -11.01 -9.28 -29.14
C GLN A 41 -9.92 -8.40 -28.53
N GLU A 42 -8.65 -8.73 -28.80
CA GLU A 42 -7.52 -7.90 -28.35
C GLU A 42 -7.60 -6.49 -28.93
N ARG A 43 -7.88 -6.37 -30.24
CA ARG A 43 -8.08 -5.06 -30.88
C ARG A 43 -9.25 -4.29 -30.27
N GLN A 44 -10.36 -4.96 -29.94
CA GLN A 44 -11.51 -4.33 -29.29
C GLN A 44 -11.15 -3.83 -27.89
N ARG A 45 -10.42 -4.61 -27.08
CA ARG A 45 -9.93 -4.19 -25.76
C ARG A 45 -9.00 -2.99 -25.84
N LEU A 46 -8.03 -3.02 -26.76
CA LEU A 46 -7.12 -1.89 -27.00
C LEU A 46 -7.88 -0.64 -27.44
N VAL A 47 -8.80 -0.77 -28.40
CA VAL A 47 -9.63 0.37 -28.84
C VAL A 47 -10.45 0.92 -27.68
N HIS A 48 -11.10 0.04 -26.88
CA HIS A 48 -11.87 0.47 -25.71
C HIS A 48 -11.01 1.26 -24.72
N ARG A 49 -9.83 0.73 -24.37
CA ARG A 49 -8.84 1.38 -23.50
C ARG A 49 -8.48 2.79 -23.99
N TYR A 50 -8.02 2.90 -25.24
CA TYR A 50 -7.56 4.18 -25.79
C TYR A 50 -8.72 5.16 -25.99
N THR A 51 -9.92 4.66 -26.31
CA THR A 51 -11.09 5.51 -26.55
C THR A 51 -11.51 6.25 -25.29
N LYS A 52 -11.55 5.60 -24.12
CA LYS A 52 -11.91 6.26 -22.85
C LYS A 52 -10.98 7.42 -22.51
N VAL A 53 -9.67 7.18 -22.58
CA VAL A 53 -8.65 8.21 -22.30
C VAL A 53 -8.71 9.34 -23.32
N LEU A 54 -8.89 9.02 -24.61
CA LEU A 54 -9.00 10.01 -25.69
C LEU A 54 -10.27 10.85 -25.60
N ASN A 55 -11.39 10.24 -25.23
CA ASN A 55 -12.68 10.90 -25.06
C ASN A 55 -12.78 11.68 -23.75
N LYS A 56 -11.79 11.56 -22.86
CA LYS A 56 -11.82 12.16 -21.52
C LYS A 56 -13.05 11.72 -20.72
N GLU A 57 -13.34 10.43 -20.75
CA GLU A 57 -14.43 9.84 -19.99
C GLU A 57 -14.10 9.83 -18.49
N GLU A 58 -15.12 10.09 -17.67
CA GLU A 58 -15.03 10.07 -16.21
C GLU A 58 -14.55 8.68 -15.72
N GLY A 59 -13.63 8.65 -14.76
CA GLY A 59 -13.04 7.41 -14.25
C GLY A 59 -12.00 6.75 -15.17
N ALA A 60 -11.67 7.34 -16.32
CA ALA A 60 -10.55 6.87 -17.12
C ALA A 60 -9.24 6.96 -16.32
N ILE A 61 -8.41 5.91 -16.40
CA ILE A 61 -7.12 5.84 -15.70
C ILE A 61 -5.95 5.78 -16.69
N ARG A 62 -4.76 6.19 -16.22
CA ARG A 62 -3.49 6.06 -16.95
C ARG A 62 -2.33 5.89 -15.98
N LEU A 63 -1.24 5.32 -16.50
CA LEU A 63 0.03 5.19 -15.77
C LEU A 63 0.98 6.33 -16.16
N VAL A 64 1.71 6.87 -15.18
CA VAL A 64 2.70 7.94 -15.37
C VAL A 64 3.98 7.65 -14.58
N GLY A 65 5.13 8.06 -15.13
CA GLY A 65 6.42 7.97 -14.42
C GLY A 65 7.18 6.65 -14.61
N GLY A 66 6.54 5.59 -15.12
CA GLY A 66 7.20 4.33 -15.48
C GLY A 66 8.06 4.43 -16.75
N ASP A 67 8.95 3.45 -16.96
CA ASP A 67 9.84 3.40 -18.13
C ASP A 67 9.14 2.82 -19.36
N ASN A 68 8.00 2.15 -19.17
CA ASN A 68 7.19 1.53 -20.21
C ASN A 68 5.68 1.73 -19.93
N GLU A 69 4.83 1.21 -20.81
CA GLU A 69 3.37 1.41 -20.71
C GLU A 69 2.66 0.54 -19.65
N TYR A 70 3.37 -0.40 -19.03
CA TYR A 70 2.84 -1.40 -18.09
C TYR A 70 3.08 -1.04 -16.63
N GLU A 71 3.77 0.06 -16.35
CA GLU A 71 4.15 0.46 -14.99
C GLU A 71 4.04 1.98 -14.80
N GLY A 72 3.80 2.42 -13.57
CA GLY A 72 3.74 3.83 -13.21
C GLY A 72 2.79 4.13 -12.06
N ASN A 73 2.84 5.37 -11.59
CA ASN A 73 1.82 5.93 -10.70
C ASN A 73 0.49 6.04 -11.45
N ILE A 74 -0.60 5.92 -10.72
CA ILE A 74 -1.95 5.99 -11.28
C ILE A 74 -2.41 7.45 -11.29
N GLU A 75 -2.89 7.90 -12.46
CA GLU A 75 -3.73 9.08 -12.54
C GLU A 75 -5.14 8.69 -13.01
N VAL A 76 -6.15 9.22 -12.33
CA VAL A 76 -7.57 9.08 -12.66
C VAL A 76 -8.12 10.41 -13.20
N LEU A 77 -9.05 10.33 -14.14
CA LEU A 77 -9.71 11.48 -14.72
C LEU A 77 -11.04 11.76 -14.02
N HIS A 78 -11.12 12.92 -13.38
CA HIS A 78 -12.33 13.43 -12.75
C HIS A 78 -12.60 14.88 -13.15
N ASN A 79 -13.85 15.21 -13.47
CA ASN A 79 -14.24 16.58 -13.87
C ASN A 79 -13.35 17.15 -15.01
N GLY A 80 -12.98 16.29 -15.96
CA GLY A 80 -12.13 16.63 -17.11
C GLY A 80 -10.67 16.94 -16.77
N LYS A 81 -10.21 16.66 -15.54
CA LYS A 81 -8.84 16.88 -15.08
C LYS A 81 -8.24 15.59 -14.52
N TRP A 82 -7.00 15.32 -14.88
CA TRP A 82 -6.22 14.25 -14.26
C TRP A 82 -5.81 14.63 -12.84
N GLY A 83 -5.74 13.65 -11.95
CA GLY A 83 -5.22 13.71 -10.59
C GLY A 83 -4.70 12.34 -10.16
N ALA A 84 -3.87 12.30 -9.12
CA ALA A 84 -3.26 11.09 -8.60
C ALA A 84 -4.24 10.27 -7.76
N VAL A 85 -3.88 9.02 -7.49
CA VAL A 85 -4.51 8.14 -6.49
C VAL A 85 -3.53 7.99 -5.33
N CYS A 86 -4.01 8.12 -4.11
CA CYS A 86 -3.18 7.96 -2.92
C CYS A 86 -2.89 6.48 -2.62
N ASP A 87 -1.76 6.19 -1.97
CA ASP A 87 -1.34 4.86 -1.58
C ASP A 87 -1.81 4.38 -0.20
N ASP A 88 -2.59 5.18 0.52
CA ASP A 88 -3.29 4.74 1.73
C ASP A 88 -4.25 3.60 1.43
N GLU A 89 -4.21 2.54 2.26
CA GLU A 89 -4.98 1.31 2.07
C GLU A 89 -4.75 0.63 0.70
N TRP A 90 -3.78 1.10 -0.10
CA TRP A 90 -3.55 0.63 -1.46
C TRP A 90 -2.92 -0.76 -1.44
N ASP A 91 -3.68 -1.78 -1.79
CA ASP A 91 -3.19 -3.14 -1.77
C ASP A 91 -3.23 -3.82 -3.15
N SER A 92 -3.03 -5.13 -3.14
CA SER A 92 -3.07 -5.92 -4.34
C SER A 92 -4.42 -5.82 -5.05
N THR A 93 -5.53 -5.75 -4.32
CA THR A 93 -6.90 -5.83 -4.86
C THR A 93 -7.17 -4.69 -5.84
N GLU A 94 -6.94 -3.45 -5.42
CA GLU A 94 -7.11 -2.25 -6.22
C GLU A 94 -6.14 -2.26 -7.42
N ALA A 95 -4.91 -2.71 -7.18
CA ALA A 95 -3.88 -2.83 -8.22
C ALA A 95 -4.29 -3.80 -9.35
N ASP A 96 -5.00 -4.90 -9.03
CA ASP A 96 -5.50 -5.83 -10.06
C ASP A 96 -6.52 -5.14 -10.94
N ILE A 97 -7.46 -4.43 -10.30
CA ILE A 97 -8.54 -3.73 -10.97
C ILE A 97 -7.94 -2.72 -11.93
N VAL A 98 -6.97 -1.92 -11.49
CA VAL A 98 -6.24 -0.97 -12.35
C VAL A 98 -5.60 -1.66 -13.55
N CYS A 99 -4.86 -2.74 -13.34
CA CYS A 99 -4.20 -3.45 -14.44
C CYS A 99 -5.20 -4.04 -15.44
N ARG A 100 -6.29 -4.65 -14.95
CA ARG A 100 -7.36 -5.21 -15.79
C ARG A 100 -8.15 -4.12 -16.51
N GLN A 101 -8.45 -3.00 -15.85
CA GLN A 101 -9.12 -1.83 -16.42
C GLN A 101 -8.27 -1.20 -17.54
N LEU A 102 -6.94 -1.25 -17.42
CA LEU A 102 -5.99 -0.88 -18.50
C LEU A 102 -5.85 -1.95 -19.59
N GLY A 103 -6.55 -3.08 -19.49
CA GLY A 103 -6.51 -4.17 -20.47
C GLY A 103 -5.28 -5.07 -20.37
N PHE A 104 -4.55 -5.03 -19.25
CA PHE A 104 -3.46 -5.95 -18.98
C PHE A 104 -3.99 -7.23 -18.30
N PRO A 105 -3.26 -8.36 -18.36
CA PRO A 105 -3.72 -9.64 -17.80
C PRO A 105 -4.02 -9.61 -16.29
N GLY A 106 -3.41 -8.69 -15.55
CA GLY A 106 -3.56 -8.52 -14.11
C GLY A 106 -2.36 -7.79 -13.52
N MET A 107 -2.38 -7.55 -12.21
CA MET A 107 -1.23 -6.96 -11.53
C MET A 107 -0.11 -7.97 -11.35
N ARG A 108 1.12 -7.49 -11.50
CA ARG A 108 2.33 -8.20 -11.07
C ARG A 108 2.75 -7.73 -9.68
N ARG A 109 2.67 -6.42 -9.43
CA ARG A 109 3.06 -5.77 -8.17
C ARG A 109 2.30 -4.46 -8.01
N TYR A 110 1.92 -4.14 -6.78
CA TYR A 110 1.47 -2.80 -6.39
C TYR A 110 2.67 -2.01 -5.82
N THR A 111 2.68 -0.70 -6.01
CA THR A 111 3.75 0.19 -5.51
C THR A 111 3.16 1.30 -4.66
N ARG A 112 3.86 1.60 -3.56
CA ARG A 112 3.54 2.68 -2.60
C ARG A 112 4.69 3.69 -2.56
N SER A 113 4.53 4.72 -1.75
CA SER A 113 5.46 5.81 -1.47
C SER A 113 6.03 6.40 -2.75
N GLY A 114 5.15 6.70 -3.72
CA GLY A 114 5.54 7.40 -4.93
C GLY A 114 6.70 6.74 -5.66
N PHE A 115 6.69 5.41 -5.76
CA PHE A 115 7.79 4.63 -6.35
C PHE A 115 8.25 5.17 -7.71
N PHE A 116 7.32 5.63 -8.56
CA PHE A 116 7.62 6.25 -9.86
C PHE A 116 7.78 7.78 -9.80
N GLY A 117 8.14 8.30 -8.62
CA GLY A 117 8.25 9.71 -8.27
C GLY A 117 6.99 10.26 -7.57
N PRO A 118 7.07 11.48 -7.03
CA PRO A 118 5.95 12.09 -6.33
C PRO A 118 4.78 12.44 -7.27
N ALA A 119 3.57 12.46 -6.72
CA ALA A 119 2.37 12.97 -7.37
C ALA A 119 2.59 14.42 -7.85
N ARG A 120 2.35 14.64 -9.14
CA ARG A 120 2.54 15.95 -9.79
C ARG A 120 1.27 16.79 -9.84
N ARG A 121 0.16 16.21 -9.38
CA ARG A 121 -1.19 16.74 -9.43
C ARG A 121 -1.83 16.47 -8.07
N ARG A 122 -2.97 17.12 -7.81
CA ARG A 122 -3.81 16.79 -6.66
C ARG A 122 -4.18 15.31 -6.69
N PHE A 123 -4.46 14.75 -5.53
CA PHE A 123 -5.15 13.48 -5.42
C PHE A 123 -6.64 13.66 -5.72
N TRP A 124 -7.22 12.67 -6.39
CA TRP A 124 -8.65 12.59 -6.64
C TRP A 124 -9.34 11.49 -5.84
N MET A 125 -8.59 10.45 -5.49
CA MET A 125 -9.08 9.28 -4.76
C MET A 125 -8.07 8.93 -3.69
N ASP A 126 -8.59 8.51 -2.55
CA ASP A 126 -7.87 8.14 -1.34
C ASP A 126 -8.72 7.12 -0.56
N ASN A 127 -8.11 6.29 0.28
CA ASN A 127 -8.76 5.27 1.09
C ASN A 127 -9.71 4.38 0.25
N LEU A 128 -9.13 3.70 -0.75
CA LEU A 128 -9.86 2.82 -1.66
C LEU A 128 -10.16 1.47 -1.01
N PHE A 129 -11.45 1.12 -0.91
CA PHE A 129 -11.92 -0.15 -0.37
C PHE A 129 -12.59 -0.95 -1.49
N CYS A 130 -11.82 -1.76 -2.23
CA CYS A 130 -12.35 -2.67 -3.24
C CYS A 130 -12.53 -4.10 -2.70
N GLU A 131 -13.47 -4.86 -3.27
CA GLU A 131 -13.65 -6.30 -3.01
C GLU A 131 -12.96 -7.20 -4.06
N GLY A 132 -12.54 -6.61 -5.19
CA GLY A 132 -11.81 -7.27 -6.27
C GLY A 132 -12.68 -7.78 -7.43
N HIS A 133 -13.99 -7.53 -7.41
CA HIS A 133 -14.91 -7.87 -8.51
C HIS A 133 -15.29 -6.67 -9.40
N GLU A 134 -14.97 -5.47 -8.92
CA GLU A 134 -15.14 -4.20 -9.61
C GLU A 134 -14.42 -4.21 -10.97
N GLN A 135 -15.02 -3.55 -11.96
CA GLN A 135 -14.44 -3.47 -13.31
C GLN A 135 -13.57 -2.21 -13.47
N GLU A 136 -13.91 -1.14 -12.74
CA GLU A 136 -13.20 0.12 -12.77
C GLU A 136 -12.90 0.58 -11.35
N LEU A 137 -11.77 1.29 -11.18
CA LEU A 137 -11.36 1.79 -9.87
C LEU A 137 -12.41 2.71 -9.22
N VAL A 138 -13.17 3.44 -10.04
CA VAL A 138 -14.26 4.33 -9.58
C VAL A 138 -15.51 3.60 -9.12
N ASP A 139 -15.60 2.29 -9.37
CA ASP A 139 -16.68 1.44 -8.85
C ASP A 139 -16.39 1.01 -7.40
N CYS A 140 -15.12 1.11 -6.96
CA CYS A 140 -14.75 0.89 -5.58
C CYS A 140 -15.24 2.03 -4.69
N HIS A 141 -15.33 1.74 -3.40
CA HIS A 141 -15.68 2.72 -2.41
C HIS A 141 -14.44 3.53 -1.98
N PHE A 142 -14.60 4.83 -1.76
CA PHE A 142 -13.54 5.76 -1.34
C PHE A 142 -14.16 6.98 -0.63
N GLU A 143 -13.36 7.74 0.13
CA GLU A 143 -13.79 8.90 0.93
C GLU A 143 -14.66 9.88 0.14
N GLY A 144 -14.17 10.31 -1.02
CA GLY A 144 -14.84 11.27 -1.88
C GLY A 144 -13.89 11.87 -2.91
N TRP A 145 -14.44 12.58 -3.90
CA TRP A 145 -13.63 13.13 -4.99
C TRP A 145 -12.77 14.32 -4.52
N GLY A 146 -11.46 14.09 -4.40
CA GLY A 146 -10.49 15.11 -4.00
C GLY A 146 -10.46 15.39 -2.49
N GLU A 147 -11.13 14.55 -1.70
CA GLU A 147 -10.95 14.38 -0.26
C GLU A 147 -9.78 13.41 -0.07
N ASN A 148 -8.78 13.83 0.68
CA ASN A 148 -7.50 13.13 0.90
C ASN A 148 -6.65 13.90 1.90
N ASP A 149 -5.74 13.19 2.54
CA ASP A 149 -4.71 13.76 3.39
C ASP A 149 -3.27 13.54 2.92
N CYS A 150 -3.13 13.08 1.69
CA CYS A 150 -1.88 12.63 1.12
C CYS A 150 -0.94 13.76 0.64
N GLU A 151 0.32 13.60 1.00
CA GLU A 151 1.47 14.31 0.50
C GLU A 151 1.85 13.87 -0.92
N PRO A 152 2.61 14.68 -1.67
CA PRO A 152 3.12 14.27 -2.98
C PRO A 152 3.88 12.94 -2.99
N GLY A 153 4.50 12.53 -1.87
CA GLY A 153 5.22 11.26 -1.77
C GLY A 153 4.32 10.02 -1.72
N GLU A 154 3.02 10.18 -1.47
CA GLU A 154 2.04 9.12 -1.22
C GLU A 154 1.28 8.73 -2.51
N ALA A 155 1.99 8.63 -3.64
CA ALA A 155 1.35 8.24 -4.91
C ALA A 155 1.28 6.71 -5.06
N ALA A 156 0.07 6.18 -5.24
CA ALA A 156 -0.15 4.79 -5.60
C ALA A 156 0.29 4.49 -7.03
N GLY A 157 0.81 3.29 -7.25
CA GLY A 157 1.19 2.82 -8.57
C GLY A 157 1.06 1.31 -8.73
N VAL A 158 1.27 0.87 -9.97
CA VAL A 158 1.22 -0.54 -10.35
C VAL A 158 2.34 -0.90 -11.29
N VAL A 159 2.59 -2.20 -11.31
CA VAL A 159 3.32 -2.90 -12.33
C VAL A 159 2.42 -4.02 -12.82
N CYS A 160 2.01 -3.95 -14.08
CA CYS A 160 1.11 -4.93 -14.67
C CYS A 160 1.88 -5.98 -15.46
N TYR A 161 1.28 -7.16 -15.64
CA TYR A 161 1.82 -8.12 -16.60
C TYR A 161 1.74 -7.55 -18.03
N PRO A 162 2.79 -7.66 -18.84
CA PRO A 162 2.66 -7.35 -20.26
C PRO A 162 1.72 -8.37 -20.92
N PRO A 163 0.93 -7.98 -21.94
CA PRO A 163 0.17 -8.92 -22.74
C PRO A 163 1.09 -10.00 -23.34
N GLU A 164 0.63 -11.25 -23.46
CA GLU A 164 1.44 -12.37 -23.99
C GLU A 164 2.05 -12.11 -25.39
N ASN A 165 1.44 -11.21 -26.18
CA ASN A 165 1.91 -10.77 -27.50
C ASN A 165 2.39 -9.33 -27.54
N ALA A 166 2.68 -8.71 -26.39
CA ALA A 166 3.55 -7.56 -26.42
C ALA A 166 4.80 -8.01 -27.17
N LEU A 167 5.03 -7.44 -28.35
CA LEU A 167 6.32 -7.52 -29.01
C LEU A 167 7.28 -6.78 -28.07
N ILE A 168 7.69 -7.42 -26.98
CA ILE A 168 8.91 -7.02 -26.28
C ILE A 168 9.92 -7.06 -27.41
N PRO A 169 10.51 -5.92 -27.83
CA PRO A 169 11.59 -5.98 -28.79
C PRO A 169 12.54 -7.04 -28.24
N MET A 170 12.93 -8.00 -29.06
CA MET A 170 13.92 -9.01 -28.70
C MET A 170 15.30 -8.33 -28.48
N ALA A 171 15.38 -7.29 -27.66
CA ALA A 171 16.51 -7.07 -26.82
C ALA A 171 16.54 -8.26 -25.85
N THR A 172 17.75 -8.79 -25.62
CA THR A 172 18.07 -9.65 -24.47
C THR A 172 17.12 -9.38 -23.31
N PRO A 173 16.56 -10.39 -22.61
CA PRO A 173 15.66 -10.13 -21.48
C PRO A 173 16.35 -9.10 -20.61
N ILE A 174 15.88 -7.85 -20.69
CA ILE A 174 16.32 -6.82 -19.79
C ILE A 174 15.73 -7.36 -18.51
N ILE A 175 16.57 -7.87 -17.62
CA ILE A 175 16.15 -8.11 -16.26
C ILE A 175 15.62 -6.74 -15.84
N ARG A 176 14.29 -6.60 -15.77
CA ARG A 176 13.66 -5.35 -15.39
C ARG A 176 14.14 -5.06 -13.97
N ASP A 177 14.38 -3.79 -13.67
CA ASP A 177 14.97 -3.39 -12.38
C ASP A 177 14.21 -4.00 -11.19
N GLU A 178 12.90 -4.17 -11.33
CA GLU A 178 12.01 -4.76 -10.31
C GLU A 178 12.11 -6.29 -10.15
N ASP A 179 12.60 -7.01 -11.16
CA ASP A 179 12.92 -8.45 -11.08
C ASP A 179 14.35 -8.65 -10.53
N LEU A 180 15.10 -7.57 -10.25
CA LEU A 180 16.41 -7.68 -9.63
C LEU A 180 16.23 -8.16 -8.19
N PRO A 181 16.87 -9.28 -7.84
CA PRO A 181 16.80 -9.76 -6.48
C PRO A 181 17.46 -8.75 -5.54
N LYS A 182 16.77 -8.46 -4.43
CA LYS A 182 17.28 -7.57 -3.40
C LYS A 182 18.01 -8.34 -2.31
N TYR A 183 19.11 -7.78 -1.80
CA TYR A 183 19.92 -8.40 -0.76
C TYR A 183 20.50 -7.38 0.22
N PRO A 184 20.78 -7.78 1.47
CA PRO A 184 21.66 -7.04 2.36
C PRO A 184 23.10 -6.97 1.83
N ILE A 185 23.81 -5.89 2.15
CA ILE A 185 25.15 -5.58 1.59
C ILE A 185 26.29 -6.22 2.40
N HIS A 186 26.03 -6.59 3.66
CA HIS A 186 27.02 -6.98 4.68
C HIS A 186 28.05 -8.04 4.28
N SER A 187 27.68 -8.98 3.41
CA SER A 187 28.59 -10.05 3.01
C SER A 187 29.72 -9.60 2.08
N ARG A 188 29.59 -8.41 1.46
CA ARG A 188 30.47 -7.99 0.36
C ARG A 188 31.21 -6.68 0.64
N SER A 189 30.58 -5.74 1.36
CA SER A 189 31.07 -4.38 1.48
C SER A 189 30.61 -3.71 2.76
N ARG A 190 31.36 -2.72 3.22
CA ARG A 190 30.96 -1.80 4.30
C ARG A 190 30.26 -0.58 3.70
N LEU A 191 29.06 -0.30 4.17
CA LEU A 191 28.29 0.88 3.77
C LEU A 191 28.50 2.02 4.78
N TYR A 192 29.00 3.15 4.32
CA TYR A 192 29.08 4.38 5.10
C TYR A 192 27.93 5.31 4.71
N VAL A 193 27.31 5.97 5.68
CA VAL A 193 26.18 6.88 5.48
C VAL A 193 26.53 8.27 6.01
N ARG A 194 26.04 9.34 5.36
CA ARG A 194 26.09 10.72 5.86
C ARG A 194 24.94 11.56 5.32
N LEU A 195 24.62 12.66 6.00
CA LEU A 195 23.70 13.68 5.50
C LEU A 195 24.45 14.87 4.87
N ARG A 196 23.91 15.43 3.78
CA ARG A 196 24.45 16.63 3.11
C ARG A 196 23.35 17.59 2.67
N GLY A 197 23.70 18.87 2.60
CA GLY A 197 22.83 19.93 2.09
C GLY A 197 21.85 20.53 3.10
N GLY A 198 21.73 19.93 4.29
CA GLY A 198 20.93 20.47 5.39
C GLY A 198 21.48 21.77 5.99
N ARG A 199 20.61 22.52 6.69
CA ARG A 199 21.01 23.71 7.47
C ARG A 199 21.55 23.33 8.84
N SER A 200 21.23 22.11 9.30
CA SER A 200 21.72 21.51 10.53
C SER A 200 22.36 20.14 10.27
N ARG A 201 22.83 19.48 11.33
CA ARG A 201 23.41 18.13 11.24
C ARG A 201 22.38 17.00 11.22
N ILE A 202 21.10 17.32 11.50
CA ILE A 202 20.01 16.34 11.65
C ILE A 202 19.15 16.23 10.38
N GLU A 203 19.40 17.04 9.37
CA GLU A 203 18.63 17.03 8.13
C GLU A 203 19.55 16.97 6.91
N GLY A 204 19.07 16.37 5.83
CA GLY A 204 19.74 16.45 4.54
C GLY A 204 19.47 15.26 3.63
N ARG A 205 20.04 15.36 2.43
CA ARG A 205 20.11 14.24 1.50
C ARG A 205 20.98 13.14 2.08
N VAL A 206 20.52 11.90 1.95
CA VAL A 206 21.27 10.71 2.31
C VAL A 206 22.31 10.42 1.23
N GLU A 207 23.57 10.47 1.61
CA GLU A 207 24.68 10.02 0.78
C GLU A 207 25.33 8.78 1.39
N VAL A 208 25.66 7.81 0.55
CA VAL A 208 26.34 6.58 0.95
C VAL A 208 27.63 6.36 0.17
N SER A 209 28.53 5.57 0.74
CA SER A 209 29.79 5.15 0.11
C SER A 209 30.05 3.68 0.45
N LEU A 210 30.28 2.86 -0.57
CA LEU A 210 30.66 1.46 -0.42
C LEU A 210 32.18 1.35 -0.30
N ASP A 211 32.68 0.73 0.77
CA ASP A 211 34.10 0.46 1.03
C ASP A 211 35.00 1.71 0.95
N GLY A 212 34.45 2.89 1.24
CA GLY A 212 35.18 4.17 1.13
C GLY A 212 35.37 4.65 -0.30
N GLY A 213 34.63 4.10 -1.26
CA GLY A 213 34.55 4.55 -2.64
C GLY A 213 33.85 5.90 -2.80
N ARG A 214 33.38 6.18 -4.03
CA ARG A 214 32.69 7.45 -4.33
C ARG A 214 31.45 7.61 -3.46
N TRP A 215 31.28 8.80 -2.89
CA TRP A 215 30.01 9.18 -2.27
C TRP A 215 28.98 9.41 -3.37
N GLY A 216 27.76 8.91 -3.15
CA GLY A 216 26.60 9.13 -4.01
C GLY A 216 25.32 9.12 -3.21
N SER A 217 24.21 9.54 -3.80
CA SER A 217 22.91 9.48 -3.14
C SER A 217 22.31 8.07 -3.15
N VAL A 218 21.19 7.93 -2.45
CA VAL A 218 20.27 6.81 -2.58
C VAL A 218 19.11 7.24 -3.49
N CYS A 219 18.61 6.34 -4.35
CA CYS A 219 17.39 6.57 -5.13
C CYS A 219 16.21 6.87 -4.18
N ALA A 220 15.26 7.67 -4.65
CA ALA A 220 14.09 8.07 -3.87
C ALA A 220 12.92 7.08 -3.98
N ASP A 221 13.04 6.08 -4.86
CA ASP A 221 11.99 5.12 -5.21
C ASP A 221 11.48 4.38 -3.97
N GLY A 222 10.22 4.63 -3.60
CA GLY A 222 9.61 4.00 -2.43
C GLY A 222 10.23 4.42 -1.09
N TRP A 223 10.99 5.52 -1.06
CA TRP A 223 11.66 5.98 0.15
C TRP A 223 10.63 6.46 1.17
N SER A 224 10.63 5.84 2.35
CA SER A 224 9.65 6.06 3.41
C SER A 224 10.31 6.36 4.77
N LEU A 225 9.47 6.53 5.80
CA LEU A 225 9.93 6.67 7.18
C LEU A 225 10.68 5.43 7.70
N LEU A 226 10.52 4.26 7.08
CA LEU A 226 11.21 3.03 7.47
C LEU A 226 12.70 3.10 7.16
N GLU A 227 13.06 3.43 5.91
CA GLU A 227 14.45 3.62 5.51
C GLU A 227 15.06 4.82 6.24
N ALA A 228 14.29 5.89 6.39
CA ALA A 228 14.74 7.09 7.08
C ALA A 228 15.08 6.80 8.55
N ASN A 229 14.26 6.01 9.25
CA ASN A 229 14.51 5.64 10.65
C ASN A 229 15.82 4.86 10.81
N VAL A 230 16.11 3.93 9.90
CA VAL A 230 17.39 3.21 9.88
C VAL A 230 18.56 4.18 9.70
N VAL A 231 18.44 5.15 8.79
CA VAL A 231 19.49 6.17 8.56
C VAL A 231 19.71 7.04 9.81
N CYS A 232 18.65 7.58 10.39
CA CYS A 232 18.74 8.43 11.58
C CYS A 232 19.35 7.67 12.77
N ARG A 233 18.94 6.42 12.97
CA ARG A 233 19.49 5.54 14.01
C ARG A 233 20.95 5.21 13.76
N GLN A 234 21.33 4.81 12.54
CA GLN A 234 22.71 4.47 12.18
C GLN A 234 23.67 5.66 12.37
N LEU A 235 23.20 6.89 12.12
CA LEU A 235 23.99 8.10 12.32
C LEU A 235 24.01 8.58 13.79
N GLY A 236 23.29 7.91 14.69
CA GLY A 236 23.16 8.33 16.09
C GLY A 236 22.42 9.65 16.25
N LEU A 237 21.48 9.96 15.33
CA LEU A 237 20.69 11.18 15.31
C LEU A 237 19.26 10.99 15.84
N GLY A 238 18.94 9.79 16.35
CA GLY A 238 17.62 9.46 16.90
C GLY A 238 16.73 8.74 15.87
N TYR A 239 15.50 9.20 15.76
CA TYR A 239 14.42 8.69 14.91
C TYR A 239 14.24 9.60 13.71
N ALA A 240 13.71 9.08 12.60
CA ALA A 240 13.29 9.91 11.49
C ALA A 240 11.97 10.59 11.85
N SER A 241 11.96 11.92 11.83
CA SER A 241 10.73 12.71 11.92
C SER A 241 10.09 12.87 10.54
N GLU A 242 10.90 12.83 9.47
CA GLU A 242 10.46 13.03 8.08
C GLU A 242 11.30 12.20 7.10
N ALA A 243 10.67 11.75 6.01
CA ALA A 243 11.30 11.09 4.89
C ALA A 243 10.89 11.75 3.57
N PHE A 244 11.86 12.35 2.86
CA PHE A 244 11.57 13.14 1.67
C PHE A 244 12.15 12.56 0.38
N GLN A 245 11.36 12.68 -0.68
CA GLN A 245 11.79 12.46 -2.07
C GLN A 245 11.99 13.83 -2.75
N THR A 246 13.15 14.43 -2.56
CA THR A 246 13.36 15.84 -2.93
C THR A 246 14.75 16.11 -3.50
N ASP A 247 14.89 17.20 -4.24
CA ASP A 247 16.16 17.78 -4.66
C ASP A 247 16.54 19.04 -3.85
N PHE A 248 15.74 19.40 -2.84
CA PHE A 248 15.92 20.59 -2.00
C PHE A 248 17.30 20.67 -1.33
N PHE A 249 17.79 19.53 -0.82
CA PHE A 249 19.13 19.44 -0.21
C PHE A 249 20.24 19.33 -1.26
N GLY A 250 19.90 19.36 -2.55
CA GLY A 250 20.72 19.06 -3.72
C GLY A 250 20.29 17.75 -4.36
N GLY A 251 19.98 17.76 -5.66
CA GLY A 251 19.51 16.56 -6.35
C GLY A 251 20.60 15.65 -6.91
N PHE A 252 20.18 14.76 -7.81
CA PHE A 252 21.01 13.83 -8.58
C PHE A 252 22.24 14.47 -9.27
N ASN A 253 22.13 15.74 -9.68
CA ASN A 253 23.23 16.49 -10.30
C ASN A 253 24.41 16.75 -9.35
N VAL A 254 24.13 16.84 -8.05
CA VAL A 254 25.13 17.08 -7.01
C VAL A 254 25.75 15.77 -6.55
N SER A 255 24.91 14.74 -6.36
CA SER A 255 25.35 13.39 -6.00
C SER A 255 24.64 12.38 -6.89
N ARG A 256 25.38 11.72 -7.77
CA ARG A 256 24.81 10.61 -8.55
C ARG A 256 24.54 9.42 -7.62
N PRO A 257 23.39 8.76 -7.73
CA PRO A 257 23.07 7.58 -6.96
C PRO A 257 24.14 6.49 -7.07
N VAL A 258 24.29 5.78 -5.97
CA VAL A 258 25.15 4.59 -5.83
C VAL A 258 24.37 3.40 -5.25
N LEU A 259 23.15 3.63 -4.79
CA LEU A 259 22.29 2.66 -4.13
C LEU A 259 20.85 2.87 -4.59
N SER A 260 20.15 1.79 -4.92
CA SER A 260 18.78 1.76 -5.44
C SER A 260 18.01 0.58 -4.86
N GLY A 261 16.67 0.65 -4.94
CA GLY A 261 15.79 -0.42 -4.47
C GLY A 261 15.84 -0.69 -2.97
N SER A 262 16.19 0.33 -2.17
CA SER A 262 16.22 0.25 -0.71
C SER A 262 14.84 -0.10 -0.16
N GLU A 263 14.78 -1.12 0.68
CA GLU A 263 13.57 -1.57 1.35
C GLU A 263 13.97 -2.11 2.72
N CYS A 264 13.58 -1.36 3.74
CA CYS A 264 13.86 -1.65 5.14
C CYS A 264 12.57 -2.10 5.85
N TYR A 265 12.73 -2.97 6.83
CA TYR A 265 11.71 -3.22 7.83
C TYR A 265 11.54 -2.01 8.76
N GLY A 266 12.62 -1.27 9.05
CA GLY A 266 12.66 -0.10 9.92
C GLY A 266 13.30 -0.33 11.28
N ASN A 267 13.61 -1.57 11.67
CA ASN A 267 14.28 -1.92 12.94
C ASN A 267 15.76 -2.33 12.77
N GLU A 268 16.29 -2.25 11.55
CA GLU A 268 17.67 -2.55 11.19
C GLU A 268 18.70 -1.64 11.87
N THR A 269 19.89 -2.16 12.15
CA THR A 269 20.94 -1.35 12.79
C THR A 269 21.67 -0.44 11.82
N GLU A 270 21.83 -0.89 10.58
CA GLU A 270 22.50 -0.17 9.51
C GLU A 270 21.68 -0.25 8.23
N LEU A 271 21.78 0.76 7.36
CA LEU A 271 21.13 0.72 6.06
C LEU A 271 21.59 -0.50 5.24
N ALA A 272 22.80 -1.02 5.47
CA ALA A 272 23.29 -2.23 4.80
C ALA A 272 22.56 -3.54 5.18
N ASP A 273 21.81 -3.55 6.30
CA ASP A 273 20.94 -4.66 6.70
C ASP A 273 19.67 -4.72 5.84
N CYS A 274 19.26 -3.59 5.27
CA CYS A 274 18.08 -3.49 4.42
C CYS A 274 18.30 -4.21 3.08
N LEU A 275 17.21 -4.44 2.38
CA LEU A 275 17.23 -5.02 1.04
C LEU A 275 17.55 -3.94 0.00
N HIS A 276 18.47 -4.23 -0.92
CA HIS A 276 18.83 -3.33 -2.02
C HIS A 276 19.05 -4.08 -3.33
N HIS A 277 18.90 -3.40 -4.48
CA HIS A 277 19.36 -3.93 -5.77
C HIS A 277 20.88 -4.16 -5.74
N ASP A 278 21.37 -5.18 -6.46
CA ASP A 278 22.80 -5.53 -6.47
C ASP A 278 23.63 -4.47 -7.20
N ALA A 279 24.18 -3.52 -6.43
CA ALA A 279 25.05 -2.46 -6.93
C ALA A 279 26.30 -3.00 -7.67
N SER A 280 26.73 -4.24 -7.41
CA SER A 280 27.90 -4.85 -8.08
C SER A 280 27.63 -5.20 -9.55
N GLN A 281 26.37 -5.36 -9.95
CA GLN A 281 25.99 -5.53 -11.35
C GLN A 281 26.07 -4.22 -12.15
N GLY A 282 26.32 -3.09 -11.47
CA GLY A 282 26.40 -1.77 -12.09
C GLY A 282 25.05 -1.21 -12.56
N ILE A 283 23.94 -1.89 -12.25
CA ILE A 283 22.59 -1.44 -12.56
C ILE A 283 22.11 -0.61 -11.37
N ILE A 284 22.08 0.71 -11.56
CA ILE A 284 21.44 1.66 -10.67
C ILE A 284 20.31 2.27 -11.49
N SER A 285 19.09 1.80 -11.29
CA SER A 285 17.89 2.45 -11.80
C SER A 285 17.25 3.26 -10.68
N CYS A 286 16.88 4.50 -10.98
CA CYS A 286 15.98 5.25 -10.13
C CYS A 286 14.81 5.71 -11.00
N HIS A 287 13.59 5.49 -10.53
CA HIS A 287 12.36 5.96 -11.15
C HIS A 287 12.00 7.38 -10.69
N GLY A 288 11.08 8.04 -11.40
CA GLY A 288 10.63 9.39 -11.06
C GLY A 288 11.47 10.54 -11.62
N ASN A 289 11.08 11.77 -11.24
CA ASN A 289 11.70 13.00 -11.75
C ASN A 289 13.21 12.98 -11.44
N ARG A 290 14.04 13.07 -12.50
CA ARG A 290 15.47 12.70 -12.52
C ARG A 290 16.42 13.47 -11.58
N GLN A 291 15.91 14.28 -10.66
CA GLN A 291 16.72 15.01 -9.69
C GLN A 291 16.41 14.67 -8.23
N HIS A 292 15.24 14.10 -7.92
CA HIS A 292 14.91 13.74 -6.54
C HIS A 292 15.77 12.58 -6.05
N VAL A 293 16.05 12.61 -4.76
CA VAL A 293 16.94 11.71 -4.04
C VAL A 293 16.40 11.55 -2.62
N ALA A 294 16.76 10.45 -1.96
CA ALA A 294 16.38 10.20 -0.58
C ALA A 294 16.94 11.28 0.36
N ALA A 295 16.07 11.86 1.19
CA ALA A 295 16.44 12.80 2.24
C ALA A 295 15.67 12.50 3.53
N VAL A 296 16.22 12.96 4.65
CA VAL A 296 15.65 12.72 5.99
C VAL A 296 15.74 13.98 6.84
N ILE A 297 14.84 14.07 7.82
CA ILE A 297 15.02 14.88 9.03
C ILE A 297 14.96 13.92 10.22
N CYS A 298 15.94 14.03 11.11
CA CYS A 298 16.04 13.23 12.31
C CYS A 298 15.72 14.06 13.55
N ASP A 299 15.15 13.43 14.58
CA ASP A 299 14.96 14.00 15.91
C ASP A 299 15.28 12.95 17.00
N TYR A 300 15.70 13.40 18.18
CA TYR A 300 15.98 12.53 19.33
C TYR A 300 14.73 12.15 20.11
N ILE A 301 13.59 12.76 19.78
CA ILE A 301 12.30 12.48 20.38
C ILE A 301 11.30 12.05 19.31
N ALA A 302 10.42 11.11 19.66
CA ALA A 302 9.31 10.66 18.84
C ALA A 302 8.24 10.00 19.74
N PRO A 303 6.98 9.97 19.32
CA PRO A 303 5.95 9.17 19.98
C PRO A 303 6.20 7.67 19.75
N ASP A 304 5.56 6.82 20.54
CA ASP A 304 5.57 5.35 20.41
C ASP A 304 4.21 4.84 20.86
N LEU A 305 3.29 4.67 19.92
CA LEU A 305 1.97 4.18 20.19
C LEU A 305 2.00 2.67 20.42
N VAL A 306 1.26 2.24 21.43
CA VAL A 306 1.14 0.82 21.76
C VAL A 306 -0.33 0.48 21.88
N VAL A 307 -0.79 -0.46 21.06
CA VAL A 307 -2.17 -0.95 21.13
C VAL A 307 -2.39 -1.72 22.43
N ASP A 308 -3.45 -1.39 23.17
CA ASP A 308 -3.90 -2.19 24.30
C ASP A 308 -4.82 -3.32 23.82
N TYR A 309 -4.22 -4.48 23.53
CA TYR A 309 -4.98 -5.64 23.06
C TYR A 309 -5.86 -6.27 24.14
N LEU A 310 -5.61 -6.01 25.43
CA LEU A 310 -6.43 -6.58 26.51
C LEU A 310 -7.82 -5.94 26.52
N GLU A 311 -7.91 -4.64 26.24
CA GLU A 311 -9.19 -3.96 26.05
C GLU A 311 -9.99 -4.58 24.89
N ILE A 312 -9.33 -4.91 23.78
CA ILE A 312 -9.96 -5.58 22.64
C ILE A 312 -10.49 -6.97 23.06
N GLU A 313 -9.68 -7.81 23.69
CA GLU A 313 -10.08 -9.17 24.13
C GLU A 313 -11.27 -9.15 25.09
N GLN A 314 -11.30 -8.17 26.00
CA GLN A 314 -12.32 -8.08 27.06
C GLN A 314 -13.65 -7.51 26.57
N THR A 315 -13.62 -6.66 25.55
CA THR A 315 -14.78 -5.90 25.11
C THR A 315 -15.35 -6.37 23.78
N ALA A 316 -14.64 -7.22 23.02
CA ALA A 316 -15.12 -7.75 21.75
C ALA A 316 -16.42 -8.55 21.89
N HIS A 317 -17.47 -8.15 21.17
CA HIS A 317 -18.77 -8.84 21.15
C HIS A 317 -19.54 -8.60 19.85
N LEU A 318 -20.58 -9.39 19.62
CA LEU A 318 -21.49 -9.21 18.49
C LEU A 318 -22.68 -8.33 18.87
N GLU A 319 -23.07 -7.43 17.97
CA GLU A 319 -24.33 -6.68 18.02
C GLU A 319 -25.00 -6.71 16.65
N ASP A 320 -26.28 -7.09 16.61
CA ASP A 320 -27.11 -6.95 15.41
C ASP A 320 -27.78 -5.56 15.46
N ARG A 321 -27.49 -4.71 14.47
CA ARG A 321 -27.97 -3.33 14.42
C ARG A 321 -28.77 -3.04 13.15
N PRO A 322 -29.99 -2.50 13.25
CA PRO A 322 -30.74 -2.02 12.09
C PRO A 322 -30.03 -0.86 11.39
N MET A 323 -30.02 -0.85 10.05
CA MET A 323 -29.41 0.22 9.26
C MET A 323 -30.03 1.60 9.50
N LEU A 324 -31.30 1.66 9.95
CA LEU A 324 -31.94 2.89 10.43
C LEU A 324 -31.23 3.55 11.63
N LEU A 325 -30.34 2.85 12.33
CA LEU A 325 -29.58 3.40 13.46
C LEU A 325 -28.10 3.60 13.11
N MET A 326 -27.73 3.45 11.84
CA MET A 326 -26.35 3.51 11.38
C MET A 326 -26.14 4.63 10.37
N GLN A 327 -26.99 5.68 10.34
CA GLN A 327 -26.87 6.73 9.31
C GLN A 327 -25.51 7.42 9.35
N CYS A 328 -25.04 7.83 10.54
CA CYS A 328 -23.73 8.47 10.66
C CYS A 328 -22.61 7.53 10.23
N ALA A 329 -22.63 6.28 10.70
CA ALA A 329 -21.65 5.28 10.26
C ALA A 329 -21.72 4.95 8.75
N MET A 330 -22.89 5.08 8.12
CA MET A 330 -23.04 4.93 6.67
C MET A 330 -22.64 6.18 5.90
N GLU A 331 -22.78 7.37 6.48
CA GLU A 331 -22.25 8.64 5.93
C GLU A 331 -20.72 8.66 6.03
N GLU A 332 -20.16 8.04 7.07
CA GLU A 332 -18.72 7.86 7.32
C GLU A 332 -18.16 6.54 6.75
N ASN A 333 -18.89 5.83 5.89
CA ASN A 333 -18.33 4.69 5.15
C ASN A 333 -17.91 3.44 5.98
N CYS A 334 -18.40 3.28 7.21
CA CYS A 334 -17.97 2.26 8.19
C CYS A 334 -18.78 0.95 8.18
N VAL A 335 -19.45 0.64 7.07
CA VAL A 335 -20.29 -0.57 6.90
C VAL A 335 -19.90 -1.21 5.57
N ALA A 336 -19.95 -2.55 5.48
CA ALA A 336 -19.55 -3.28 4.27
C ALA A 336 -20.37 -2.85 3.03
N ASN A 337 -19.80 -3.00 1.83
CA ASN A 337 -20.36 -2.42 0.61
C ASN A 337 -21.78 -2.94 0.28
N GLU A 338 -22.09 -4.18 0.67
CA GLU A 338 -23.42 -4.77 0.53
C GLU A 338 -24.50 -3.93 1.22
N ALA A 339 -24.16 -3.24 2.31
CA ALA A 339 -25.10 -2.35 2.99
C ALA A 339 -25.50 -1.16 2.09
N TYR A 340 -24.58 -0.59 1.31
CA TYR A 340 -24.90 0.50 0.37
C TYR A 340 -25.64 -0.02 -0.86
N GLN A 341 -25.33 -1.23 -1.33
CA GLN A 341 -26.12 -1.88 -2.38
C GLN A 341 -27.58 -2.07 -1.93
N ILE A 342 -27.77 -2.61 -0.71
CA ILE A 342 -29.09 -2.75 -0.09
C ILE A 342 -29.79 -1.39 0.05
N GLN A 343 -29.08 -0.33 0.46
CA GLN A 343 -29.65 1.01 0.60
C GLN A 343 -30.21 1.55 -0.73
N ARG A 344 -29.51 1.31 -1.83
CA ARG A 344 -29.92 1.73 -3.17
C ARG A 344 -31.09 0.89 -3.70
N ASP A 345 -31.05 -0.42 -3.48
CA ASP A 345 -31.93 -1.36 -4.19
C ASP A 345 -33.19 -1.77 -3.39
N ASP A 346 -33.15 -1.71 -2.05
CA ASP A 346 -34.26 -2.10 -1.18
C ASP A 346 -34.97 -0.89 -0.56
N PRO A 347 -36.24 -0.59 -0.88
CA PRO A 347 -36.98 0.52 -0.25
C PRO A 347 -37.19 0.35 1.27
N HIS A 348 -37.00 -0.86 1.80
CA HIS A 348 -37.06 -1.19 3.22
C HIS A 348 -35.67 -1.33 3.87
N TRP A 349 -34.60 -0.87 3.22
CA TRP A 349 -33.21 -0.99 3.71
C TRP A 349 -33.05 -0.57 5.17
N ARG A 350 -33.78 0.47 5.61
CA ARG A 350 -33.81 0.97 7.00
C ARG A 350 -34.05 -0.14 8.04
N TYR A 351 -34.84 -1.17 7.70
CA TYR A 351 -35.19 -2.27 8.59
C TYR A 351 -34.26 -3.48 8.45
N ARG A 352 -33.37 -3.49 7.46
CA ARG A 352 -32.33 -4.52 7.35
C ARG A 352 -31.36 -4.36 8.51
N SER A 353 -30.94 -5.48 9.08
CA SER A 353 -29.96 -5.51 10.16
C SER A 353 -28.62 -5.97 9.62
N ARG A 354 -27.55 -5.34 10.11
CA ARG A 354 -26.17 -5.76 9.91
C ARG A 354 -25.62 -6.29 11.23
N ARG A 355 -24.72 -7.25 11.17
CA ARG A 355 -24.07 -7.88 12.32
C ARG A 355 -22.67 -7.32 12.47
N LEU A 356 -22.42 -6.68 13.61
CA LEU A 356 -21.19 -5.95 13.87
C LEU A 356 -20.38 -6.68 14.94
N LEU A 357 -19.08 -6.86 14.68
CA LEU A 357 -18.08 -7.21 15.70
C LEU A 357 -17.57 -5.91 16.32
N LYS A 358 -18.10 -5.57 17.50
CA LYS A 358 -17.78 -4.33 18.22
C LYS A 358 -16.73 -4.58 19.28
N PHE A 359 -15.84 -3.62 19.52
CA PHE A 359 -14.75 -3.73 20.50
C PHE A 359 -14.24 -2.33 20.89
N THR A 360 -13.70 -2.18 22.09
CA THR A 360 -12.96 -0.97 22.49
C THR A 360 -11.55 -1.07 21.92
N ALA A 361 -11.06 -0.01 21.27
CA ALA A 361 -9.67 0.13 20.88
C ALA A 361 -9.01 1.22 21.75
N ALA A 362 -7.85 0.93 22.31
CA ALA A 362 -7.08 1.88 23.09
C ALA A 362 -5.62 1.87 22.64
N ALA A 363 -5.01 3.05 22.60
CA ALA A 363 -3.60 3.22 22.23
C ALA A 363 -2.91 4.12 23.27
N ILE A 364 -1.86 3.62 23.92
CA ILE A 364 -1.04 4.42 24.84
C ILE A 364 0.17 4.98 24.10
N ASN A 365 0.52 6.24 24.35
CA ASN A 365 1.80 6.80 23.91
C ASN A 365 2.88 6.53 24.96
N ALA A 366 3.70 5.51 24.70
CA ALA A 366 4.87 5.11 25.49
C ALA A 366 6.16 5.85 25.08
N GLY A 367 6.06 6.76 24.11
CA GLY A 367 7.20 7.51 23.57
C GLY A 367 7.67 8.64 24.47
N ASN A 368 8.59 9.45 23.94
CA ASN A 368 9.15 10.61 24.65
C ASN A 368 8.77 11.96 24.02
N ALA A 369 7.85 11.94 23.04
CA ALA A 369 7.17 13.09 22.48
C ALA A 369 5.66 12.83 22.41
N ASP A 370 4.88 13.90 22.29
CA ASP A 370 3.44 13.79 22.08
C ASP A 370 3.17 13.27 20.66
N PHE A 371 2.22 12.34 20.51
CA PHE A 371 1.71 11.96 19.21
C PHE A 371 0.75 13.05 18.72
N ARG A 372 0.97 13.52 17.49
CA ARG A 372 0.23 14.64 16.90
C ARG A 372 -0.32 14.24 15.53
N PRO A 373 -1.52 14.71 15.17
CA PRO A 373 -2.01 14.54 13.81
C PRO A 373 -1.03 15.12 12.81
N PHE A 374 -0.89 14.44 11.68
CA PHE A 374 -0.07 14.90 10.56
C PHE A 374 -0.62 16.21 9.94
N LYS A 375 -1.95 16.32 9.77
CA LYS A 375 -2.61 17.54 9.27
C LYS A 375 -2.45 18.72 10.23
N GLU A 376 -2.21 19.91 9.68
CA GLU A 376 -2.30 21.15 10.44
C GLU A 376 -3.73 21.39 10.92
N LYS A 377 -3.88 22.07 12.07
CA LYS A 377 -5.19 22.33 12.69
C LYS A 377 -6.19 23.05 11.79
N SER A 378 -5.73 23.87 10.83
CA SER A 378 -6.61 24.54 9.86
C SER A 378 -7.21 23.61 8.81
N GLN A 379 -6.68 22.39 8.66
CA GLN A 379 -7.14 21.38 7.72
C GLN A 379 -8.03 20.33 8.39
N TRP A 380 -8.26 20.43 9.70
CA TRP A 380 -9.16 19.52 10.40
C TRP A 380 -10.61 19.79 10.02
N GLU A 381 -11.38 18.72 9.89
CA GLU A 381 -12.72 18.77 9.33
C GLU A 381 -13.77 18.62 10.43
N TRP A 382 -14.78 19.48 10.44
CA TRP A 382 -15.83 19.41 11.44
C TRP A 382 -16.88 18.37 11.03
N HIS A 383 -17.10 17.38 11.89
CA HIS A 383 -18.13 16.37 11.63
C HIS A 383 -19.39 16.62 12.45
N MET A 384 -20.52 16.78 11.77
CA MET A 384 -21.79 17.15 12.41
C MET A 384 -22.37 16.04 13.27
N CYS A 385 -22.20 14.76 12.89
CA CYS A 385 -22.72 13.64 13.68
C CYS A 385 -22.07 13.55 15.06
N HIS A 386 -20.77 13.86 15.15
CA HIS A 386 -19.99 13.72 16.38
C HIS A 386 -19.68 15.04 17.08
N MET A 387 -19.97 16.18 16.43
CA MET A 387 -19.79 17.54 16.94
C MET A 387 -18.36 17.82 17.44
N HIS A 388 -17.36 17.37 16.70
CA HIS A 388 -15.95 17.71 16.90
C HIS A 388 -15.18 17.70 15.58
N PHE A 389 -13.90 18.09 15.62
CA PHE A 389 -13.03 18.07 14.46
C PHE A 389 -12.37 16.70 14.30
N HIS A 390 -12.27 16.20 13.10
CA HIS A 390 -11.44 15.07 12.76
C HIS A 390 -10.11 15.56 12.19
N SER A 391 -9.00 15.01 12.68
CA SER A 391 -7.66 15.44 12.29
C SER A 391 -6.96 14.48 11.33
N MET A 392 -7.48 13.26 11.19
CA MET A 392 -6.96 12.20 10.33
C MET A 392 -8.14 11.42 9.73
N GLU A 393 -8.03 11.05 8.47
CA GLU A 393 -9.05 10.27 7.73
C GLU A 393 -9.01 8.82 8.21
N VAL A 394 -7.83 8.19 8.11
CA VAL A 394 -7.53 6.86 8.66
C VAL A 394 -6.42 6.94 9.70
N PHE A 395 -6.74 6.61 10.96
CA PHE A 395 -5.72 6.38 12.00
C PHE A 395 -5.73 4.94 12.52
N ALA A 396 -6.83 4.21 12.39
CA ALA A 396 -6.89 2.79 12.73
C ALA A 396 -7.72 1.97 11.76
N THR A 397 -7.23 0.77 11.47
CA THR A 397 -7.83 -0.20 10.55
C THR A 397 -8.12 -1.50 11.27
N PHE A 398 -9.21 -2.16 10.87
CA PHE A 398 -9.77 -3.32 11.54
C PHE A 398 -10.01 -4.43 10.50
N ASP A 399 -8.99 -5.25 10.26
CA ASP A 399 -9.03 -6.27 9.22
C ASP A 399 -9.29 -7.67 9.79
N ILE A 400 -10.10 -8.45 9.08
CA ILE A 400 -10.31 -9.86 9.35
C ILE A 400 -9.72 -10.67 8.20
N PHE A 401 -8.78 -11.55 8.52
CA PHE A 401 -8.15 -12.47 7.58
C PHE A 401 -8.63 -13.90 7.80
N ASN A 402 -8.80 -14.64 6.71
CA ASN A 402 -8.95 -16.09 6.80
C ASN A 402 -7.60 -16.77 7.09
N LEU A 403 -7.61 -18.07 7.38
CA LEU A 403 -6.40 -18.85 7.69
C LEU A 403 -5.41 -18.96 6.51
N ARG A 404 -5.75 -18.47 5.32
CA ARG A 404 -4.85 -18.38 4.16
C ARG A 404 -4.19 -17.00 4.03
N GLY A 405 -4.49 -16.06 4.94
CA GLY A 405 -3.95 -14.70 4.91
C GLY A 405 -4.67 -13.76 3.93
N ILE A 406 -5.88 -14.10 3.48
CA ILE A 406 -6.68 -13.24 2.60
C ILE A 406 -7.63 -12.42 3.49
N LYS A 407 -7.66 -11.09 3.28
CA LYS A 407 -8.60 -10.15 3.90
C LYS A 407 -10.02 -10.51 3.44
N VAL A 408 -10.94 -10.76 4.38
CA VAL A 408 -12.32 -11.22 4.11
C VAL A 408 -13.40 -10.30 4.67
N ALA A 409 -13.03 -9.42 5.59
CA ALA A 409 -13.86 -8.32 6.04
C ALA A 409 -12.92 -7.22 6.53
N GLN A 410 -13.35 -5.98 6.38
CA GLN A 410 -12.62 -4.81 6.80
C GLN A 410 -13.58 -3.86 7.50
N GLY A 411 -13.09 -3.22 8.55
CA GLY A 411 -13.64 -2.02 9.12
C GLY A 411 -12.52 -1.00 9.24
N HIS A 412 -12.92 0.24 9.41
CA HIS A 412 -12.01 1.30 9.78
C HIS A 412 -12.78 2.22 10.72
N LYS A 413 -12.05 2.90 11.59
CA LYS A 413 -12.62 4.06 12.24
C LYS A 413 -12.37 5.21 11.28
N ALA A 414 -13.38 5.54 10.47
CA ALA A 414 -13.34 6.80 9.76
C ALA A 414 -13.24 7.90 10.83
N SER A 415 -12.53 8.98 10.51
CA SER A 415 -12.85 10.25 11.13
C SER A 415 -12.42 10.33 12.62
N PHE A 416 -11.11 10.53 12.84
CA PHE A 416 -10.48 10.45 14.17
C PHE A 416 -10.32 11.76 14.91
N CYS A 417 -10.52 11.71 16.23
CA CYS A 417 -10.16 12.79 17.15
C CYS A 417 -9.20 12.34 18.25
N LEU A 418 -7.93 12.75 18.18
CA LEU A 418 -6.93 12.26 19.14
C LEU A 418 -7.02 13.01 20.47
N GLU A 419 -7.24 12.32 21.59
CA GLU A 419 -7.28 12.94 22.91
C GLU A 419 -6.72 12.11 24.07
N ASP A 420 -6.41 12.78 25.18
CA ASP A 420 -5.95 12.12 26.40
C ASP A 420 -7.15 11.54 27.18
N SER A 421 -7.68 10.41 26.70
CA SER A 421 -8.80 9.69 27.31
C SER A 421 -8.46 9.17 28.71
N ASN A 422 -7.28 8.59 28.90
CA ASN A 422 -6.75 8.17 30.21
C ASN A 422 -5.26 8.50 30.31
N CYS A 423 -4.73 8.66 31.52
CA CYS A 423 -3.28 8.87 31.71
C CYS A 423 -2.78 8.11 32.92
N LEU A 424 -1.48 7.79 32.91
CA LEU A 424 -0.83 7.20 34.08
C LEU A 424 -0.96 8.12 35.31
N PRO A 425 -0.98 7.57 36.53
CA PRO A 425 -1.11 8.36 37.75
C PRO A 425 -0.07 9.48 37.85
N GLY A 426 -0.54 10.72 38.06
CA GLY A 426 0.32 11.91 38.17
C GLY A 426 0.61 12.62 36.86
N VAL A 427 0.20 12.07 35.71
CA VAL A 427 0.29 12.71 34.40
C VAL A 427 -0.98 13.52 34.15
N ALA A 428 -0.82 14.78 33.76
CA ALA A 428 -1.95 15.65 33.45
C ALA A 428 -2.35 15.49 31.98
N LYS A 429 -3.66 15.38 31.74
CA LYS A 429 -4.24 15.45 30.39
C LYS A 429 -3.97 16.84 29.78
N LYS A 430 -3.57 16.87 28.52
CA LYS A 430 -3.27 18.07 27.74
C LYS A 430 -4.24 18.24 26.57
N TYR A 431 -4.56 17.14 25.87
CA TYR A 431 -5.39 17.16 24.67
C TYR A 431 -6.82 16.72 24.95
N ASN A 432 -7.77 17.40 24.34
CA ASN A 432 -9.20 17.18 24.52
C ASN A 432 -9.93 17.69 23.27
N CYS A 433 -10.75 16.85 22.68
CA CYS A 433 -11.47 17.13 21.44
C CYS A 433 -12.60 18.16 21.58
N ALA A 434 -13.18 18.26 22.78
CA ALA A 434 -14.34 19.11 23.01
C ALA A 434 -13.99 20.60 22.85
N ASN A 435 -14.99 21.40 22.46
CA ASN A 435 -14.90 22.87 22.39
C ASN A 435 -13.73 23.40 21.52
N TYR A 436 -13.54 22.88 20.31
CA TYR A 436 -12.45 23.32 19.41
C TYR A 436 -11.05 23.08 19.98
N GLY A 437 -10.93 22.12 20.89
CA GLY A 437 -9.68 21.78 21.55
C GLY A 437 -8.62 21.28 20.59
N ASP A 438 -7.43 21.09 21.12
CA ASP A 438 -6.28 20.60 20.36
C ASP A 438 -6.15 19.09 20.54
N GLN A 439 -5.63 18.41 19.52
CA GLN A 439 -5.68 16.94 19.42
C GLN A 439 -4.30 16.31 19.42
N GLY A 440 -4.17 15.22 20.16
CA GLY A 440 -2.95 14.44 20.27
C GLY A 440 -3.01 13.50 21.45
N ILE A 441 -1.96 12.70 21.60
CA ILE A 441 -1.81 11.77 22.72
C ILE A 441 -0.53 12.14 23.45
N SER A 442 -0.67 12.68 24.66
CA SER A 442 0.46 13.09 25.48
C SER A 442 1.30 11.88 25.90
N ILE A 443 2.57 12.12 26.19
CA ILE A 443 3.46 11.12 26.79
C ILE A 443 2.79 10.50 28.02
N ASN A 444 2.72 9.16 28.09
CA ASN A 444 2.08 8.38 29.16
C ASN A 444 0.56 8.59 29.30
N CYS A 445 -0.11 9.07 28.26
CA CYS A 445 -1.55 9.05 28.12
C CYS A 445 -1.99 8.06 27.04
N SER A 446 -3.24 7.64 27.10
CA SER A 446 -3.88 6.81 26.09
C SER A 446 -5.15 7.45 25.57
N ASP A 447 -5.38 7.24 24.28
CA ASP A 447 -6.66 7.48 23.65
C ASP A 447 -7.48 6.18 23.66
N VAL A 448 -8.78 6.29 23.92
CA VAL A 448 -9.68 5.14 24.13
C VAL A 448 -10.99 5.34 23.38
N TYR A 449 -11.16 4.58 22.31
CA TYR A 449 -12.39 4.51 21.54
C TYR A 449 -13.26 3.35 22.02
N LEU A 450 -14.28 3.67 22.79
CA LEU A 450 -15.21 2.70 23.35
C LEU A 450 -16.05 2.01 22.28
N TYR A 451 -16.34 0.72 22.48
CA TYR A 451 -17.17 -0.09 21.57
C TYR A 451 -18.55 0.50 21.23
N ASN A 452 -19.07 1.45 22.01
CA ASN A 452 -20.40 2.04 21.79
C ASN A 452 -20.40 3.24 20.83
N LEU A 453 -19.23 3.66 20.33
CA LEU A 453 -19.07 4.73 19.35
C LEU A 453 -19.38 4.23 17.94
N ASP A 454 -19.83 5.14 17.07
CA ASP A 454 -19.99 4.84 15.64
C ASP A 454 -18.63 4.47 15.01
N CYS A 455 -18.64 3.59 14.00
CA CYS A 455 -17.47 3.08 13.28
C CYS A 455 -16.48 2.26 14.12
N GLN A 456 -16.77 1.98 15.38
CA GLN A 456 -15.89 1.22 16.27
C GLN A 456 -16.19 -0.29 16.21
N TRP A 457 -16.13 -0.85 15.00
CA TRP A 457 -16.48 -2.25 14.70
C TRP A 457 -16.00 -2.72 13.33
N VAL A 458 -16.15 -4.03 13.06
CA VAL A 458 -16.13 -4.62 11.72
C VAL A 458 -17.52 -5.17 11.39
N ASP A 459 -18.06 -4.87 10.20
CA ASP A 459 -19.29 -5.51 9.70
C ASP A 459 -18.97 -6.95 9.26
N VAL A 460 -19.52 -7.92 9.97
CA VAL A 460 -19.31 -9.37 9.74
C VAL A 460 -20.58 -10.07 9.27
N THR A 461 -21.55 -9.32 8.73
CA THR A 461 -22.84 -9.86 8.27
C THR A 461 -22.67 -10.96 7.24
N ASP A 462 -21.79 -10.75 6.27
CA ASP A 462 -21.58 -11.64 5.13
C ASP A 462 -20.47 -12.68 5.38
N LEU A 463 -19.85 -12.64 6.57
CA LEU A 463 -18.86 -13.61 7.00
C LEU A 463 -19.53 -14.93 7.39
N ILE A 464 -18.91 -16.05 7.02
CA ILE A 464 -19.37 -17.39 7.42
C ILE A 464 -18.83 -17.71 8.82
N PRO A 465 -19.57 -18.39 9.71
CA PRO A 465 -19.03 -18.91 10.97
C PRO A 465 -17.73 -19.71 10.77
N GLY A 466 -16.70 -19.39 11.54
CA GLY A 466 -15.37 -19.95 11.36
C GLY A 466 -14.32 -19.36 12.30
N THR A 467 -13.07 -19.72 12.03
CA THR A 467 -11.89 -19.17 12.73
C THR A 467 -11.12 -18.28 11.77
N TYR A 468 -10.80 -17.10 12.25
CA TYR A 468 -10.17 -16.01 11.51
C TYR A 468 -9.06 -15.39 12.35
N VAL A 469 -8.30 -14.51 11.73
CA VAL A 469 -7.35 -13.61 12.42
C VAL A 469 -7.93 -12.20 12.36
N LEU A 470 -8.14 -11.58 13.51
CA LEU A 470 -8.49 -10.17 13.61
C LEU A 470 -7.20 -9.37 13.81
N LYS A 471 -6.97 -8.37 12.95
CA LYS A 471 -5.85 -7.43 13.05
C LYS A 471 -6.41 -6.04 13.24
N ILE A 472 -6.06 -5.40 14.35
CA ILE A 472 -6.41 -4.02 14.63
C ILE A 472 -5.10 -3.24 14.67
N ALA A 473 -4.91 -2.34 13.72
CA ALA A 473 -3.70 -1.55 13.57
C ALA A 473 -3.98 -0.07 13.77
N ILE A 474 -2.99 0.66 14.31
CA ILE A 474 -2.97 2.11 14.43
C ILE A 474 -1.80 2.67 13.64
N ASN A 475 -1.94 3.88 13.09
CA ASN A 475 -0.97 4.49 12.18
C ASN A 475 -0.45 3.49 11.10
N PRO A 476 -1.35 2.79 10.38
CA PRO A 476 -0.96 1.66 9.54
C PRO A 476 -0.10 2.06 8.33
N GLU A 477 -0.28 3.27 7.83
CA GLU A 477 0.48 3.82 6.70
C GLU A 477 1.75 4.57 7.13
N PHE A 478 2.11 4.50 8.43
CA PHE A 478 3.29 5.14 9.01
C PHE A 478 3.35 6.67 8.81
N LYS A 479 2.21 7.34 8.55
CA LYS A 479 2.14 8.80 8.29
C LYS A 479 2.76 9.64 9.38
N VAL A 480 2.60 9.21 10.63
CA VAL A 480 3.24 9.87 11.77
C VAL A 480 4.50 9.09 12.14
N ALA A 481 5.61 9.80 12.28
CA ALA A 481 6.87 9.24 12.74
C ALA A 481 6.75 8.71 14.18
N GLU A 482 7.23 7.48 14.40
CA GLU A 482 7.26 6.84 15.72
C GLU A 482 8.63 6.24 16.01
N MET A 483 8.91 5.97 17.29
CA MET A 483 10.14 5.33 17.73
C MET A 483 10.21 3.86 17.29
N ASN A 484 9.05 3.21 17.24
CA ASN A 484 8.84 1.81 16.91
C ASN A 484 7.47 1.65 16.27
N TYR A 485 7.33 0.67 15.38
CA TYR A 485 6.07 0.33 14.72
C TYR A 485 5.64 -1.13 14.96
N ASP A 486 6.48 -1.93 15.65
CA ASP A 486 6.26 -3.36 15.89
C ASP A 486 5.19 -3.64 16.97
N ASN A 487 4.64 -2.58 17.55
CA ASN A 487 3.65 -2.51 18.63
C ASN A 487 2.38 -1.75 18.23
N ASN A 488 2.28 -1.35 16.96
CA ASN A 488 1.16 -0.60 16.40
C ASN A 488 -0.03 -1.48 15.98
N ALA A 489 0.04 -2.80 16.14
CA ALA A 489 -1.09 -3.67 15.86
C ALA A 489 -1.32 -4.73 16.93
N ALA A 490 -2.58 -5.07 17.15
CA ALA A 490 -3.00 -6.27 17.86
C ALA A 490 -3.45 -7.33 16.85
N ILE A 491 -2.76 -8.47 16.82
CA ILE A 491 -3.08 -9.62 15.96
C ILE A 491 -3.65 -10.72 16.85
N CYS A 492 -4.92 -11.08 16.63
CA CYS A 492 -5.69 -11.93 17.52
C CYS A 492 -6.38 -13.08 16.78
N ASP A 493 -6.59 -14.20 17.48
CA ASP A 493 -7.49 -15.24 17.01
C ASP A 493 -8.95 -14.78 17.17
N LEU A 494 -9.74 -14.86 16.10
CA LEU A 494 -11.17 -14.59 16.11
C LEU A 494 -11.95 -15.89 15.89
N ILE A 495 -12.72 -16.31 16.89
CA ILE A 495 -13.70 -17.39 16.77
C ILE A 495 -15.06 -16.76 16.54
N TYR A 496 -15.61 -16.91 15.34
CA TYR A 496 -16.90 -16.38 14.96
C TYR A 496 -17.93 -17.50 14.79
N THR A 497 -19.08 -17.37 15.46
CA THR A 497 -20.20 -18.32 15.38
C THR A 497 -21.50 -17.58 15.11
N ALA A 498 -22.58 -18.35 14.89
CA ALA A 498 -23.92 -17.77 14.70
C ALA A 498 -24.42 -16.94 15.90
N ASN A 499 -23.90 -17.16 17.12
CA ASN A 499 -24.45 -16.57 18.34
C ASN A 499 -23.44 -15.73 19.14
N PHE A 500 -22.14 -15.90 18.92
CA PHE A 500 -21.10 -15.16 19.62
C PHE A 500 -19.84 -15.04 18.75
N ALA A 501 -19.05 -14.01 19.04
CA ALA A 501 -17.67 -13.89 18.59
C ALA A 501 -16.77 -13.85 19.84
N ARG A 502 -15.57 -14.41 19.73
CA ARG A 502 -14.55 -14.33 20.78
C ARG A 502 -13.21 -13.98 20.16
N VAL A 503 -12.62 -12.90 20.65
CA VAL A 503 -11.26 -12.49 20.35
C VAL A 503 -10.34 -12.97 21.48
N GLN A 504 -9.22 -13.60 21.15
CA GLN A 504 -8.29 -14.14 22.14
C GLN A 504 -6.89 -14.33 21.55
N ASN A 505 -5.92 -14.65 22.41
CA ASN A 505 -4.53 -14.92 22.05
C ASN A 505 -3.89 -13.75 21.29
N CYS A 506 -4.30 -12.52 21.61
CA CYS A 506 -3.76 -11.34 20.95
C CYS A 506 -2.28 -11.17 21.24
N GLN A 507 -1.55 -10.72 20.22
CA GLN A 507 -0.14 -10.36 20.31
C GLN A 507 0.08 -9.01 19.65
N LEU A 508 0.99 -8.23 20.22
CA LEU A 508 1.49 -7.04 19.55
C LEU A 508 2.26 -7.43 18.29
N GLY A 509 2.08 -6.65 17.25
CA GLY A 509 2.79 -6.80 16.00
C GLY A 509 2.73 -5.52 15.19
N ARG A 510 3.19 -5.64 13.95
CA ARG A 510 3.18 -4.55 12.99
C ARG A 510 1.81 -4.41 12.30
N PRO A 511 1.41 -3.18 11.94
CA PRO A 511 0.28 -2.88 11.07
C PRO A 511 0.21 -3.64 9.77
#